data_AF-A0A953CFM6-F1
#
_entry.id   AF-A0A953CFM6-F1
#
_cell.length_a   1.000
_cell.length_b   1.000
_cell.length_c   1.000
_cell.angle_alpha   90.00
_cell.angle_beta   90.00
_cell.angle_gamma   90.00
#
_symmetry.space_group_name_H-M   'P 1'
#
loop_
_entity.id
_entity.type
_entity.pdbx_description
1 polymer ?
#
loop_
_entity_poly.entity_id
_entity_poly.type
_entity_poly.pdbx_seq_one_letter_code
_entity_poly.pdbx_strand_id
1 'polypeptide(L)'
;MRLIRAKDYRRMPWKNGGGETIEIAVHPRGSDTSSFDWRISMARVEENGPFSIFPGMDRTLAILDGQGIDLSIEGQGTARIYSAPLAFAGDVPTSASLVDGPVTDLNVMTRRGKFQNRVTRLELSNPREIVVMSPVALMYCHRGRIAIEQEFVSPVEVSEGETLFIEAMPNGLALQPLSPSTIFLIEIVPVQGT
;
A
#
# COMPACT_ATOMS: atom_id res chain seq x y z
N MET A 1 -12.94 1.18 13.09
CA MET A 1 -12.03 2.03 12.25
C MET A 1 -11.00 2.76 13.12
N ARG A 2 -9.78 3.00 12.60
CA ARG A 2 -8.70 3.71 13.32
C ARG A 2 -7.82 4.51 12.37
N LEU A 3 -7.67 5.81 12.60
CA LEU A 3 -6.77 6.66 11.81
C LEU A 3 -5.31 6.49 12.25
N ILE A 4 -4.40 6.41 11.29
CA ILE A 4 -2.95 6.38 11.46
C ILE A 4 -2.40 7.66 10.83
N ARG A 5 -1.85 8.55 11.65
CA ARG A 5 -1.27 9.81 11.18
C ARG A 5 0.09 9.53 10.52
N ALA A 6 0.45 10.31 9.51
CA ALA A 6 1.73 10.14 8.82
C ALA A 6 2.95 10.21 9.75
N LYS A 7 2.87 11.05 10.80
CA LYS A 7 3.92 11.18 11.83
C LYS A 7 4.10 9.94 12.71
N ASP A 8 3.10 9.06 12.76
CA ASP A 8 3.10 7.85 13.58
C ASP A 8 3.63 6.63 12.81
N TYR A 9 3.95 6.78 11.52
CA TYR A 9 4.61 5.73 10.74
C TYR A 9 6.02 5.47 11.23
N ARG A 10 6.43 4.20 11.20
CA ARG A 10 7.78 3.82 11.59
C ARG A 10 8.74 4.04 10.43
N ARG A 11 9.73 4.91 10.61
CA ARG A 11 10.77 5.19 9.62
C ARG A 11 12.01 4.33 9.89
N MET A 12 12.52 3.68 8.86
CA MET A 12 13.66 2.77 8.91
C MET A 12 14.64 3.14 7.79
N PRO A 13 15.70 3.90 8.09
CA PRO A 13 16.77 4.16 7.13
C PRO A 13 17.40 2.85 6.66
N TRP A 14 17.76 2.77 5.39
CA TRP A 14 18.47 1.61 4.86
C TRP A 14 19.92 1.59 5.35
N LYS A 15 20.46 0.39 5.59
CA LYS A 15 21.83 0.22 6.10
C LYS A 15 22.91 0.82 5.19
N ASN A 16 22.64 0.92 3.89
CA ASN A 16 23.54 1.49 2.88
C ASN A 16 23.38 3.02 2.72
N GLY A 17 22.45 3.65 3.44
CA GLY A 17 22.17 5.08 3.33
C GLY A 17 21.44 5.52 2.05
N GLY A 18 21.11 4.60 1.14
CA GLY A 18 20.50 4.92 -0.17
C GLY A 18 18.99 5.12 -0.15
N GLY A 19 18.39 5.31 1.03
CA GLY A 19 16.95 5.51 1.18
C GLY A 19 16.41 5.22 2.57
N GLU A 20 15.09 5.33 2.70
CA GLU A 20 14.33 4.93 3.88
C GLU A 20 13.10 4.10 3.49
N THR A 21 12.68 3.22 4.39
CA THR A 21 11.35 2.61 4.36
C THR A 21 10.49 3.23 5.44
N ILE A 22 9.29 3.66 5.05
CA ILE A 22 8.26 4.16 5.95
C ILE A 22 7.20 3.06 6.11
N GLU A 23 7.21 2.36 7.23
CA GLU A 23 6.23 1.32 7.55
C GLU A 23 4.93 1.96 8.08
N ILE A 24 3.84 1.71 7.35
CA ILE A 24 2.48 2.16 7.70
C ILE A 24 1.86 1.17 8.70
N ALA A 25 1.95 -0.13 8.39
CA ALA A 25 1.39 -1.19 9.21
C ALA A 25 2.08 -2.53 8.94
N VAL A 26 2.15 -3.37 9.98
CA VAL A 26 2.71 -4.72 9.92
C VAL A 26 1.92 -5.66 10.81
N HIS A 27 1.81 -6.92 10.39
CA HIS A 27 1.19 -7.97 11.18
C HIS A 27 2.02 -9.26 11.16
N PRO A 28 2.19 -9.94 12.32
CA PRO A 28 1.85 -9.46 13.65
C PRO A 28 2.57 -8.14 14.02
N ARG A 29 2.00 -7.35 14.93
CA ARG A 29 2.59 -6.06 15.33
C ARG A 29 3.98 -6.30 15.93
N GLY A 30 4.97 -5.53 15.49
CA GLY A 30 6.35 -5.65 15.95
C GLY A 30 7.19 -6.70 15.22
N SER A 31 6.63 -7.37 14.20
CA SER A 31 7.40 -8.27 13.34
C SER A 31 8.57 -7.55 12.67
N ASP A 32 9.66 -8.28 12.46
CA ASP A 32 10.77 -7.85 11.63
C ASP A 32 10.55 -8.24 10.15
N THR A 33 11.52 -7.92 9.29
CA THR A 33 11.48 -8.18 7.85
C THR A 33 11.32 -9.66 7.46
N SER A 34 11.53 -10.60 8.38
CA SER A 34 11.49 -12.04 8.10
C SER A 34 10.23 -12.73 8.64
N SER A 35 9.58 -12.13 9.65
CA SER A 35 8.54 -12.77 10.45
C SER A 35 7.11 -12.26 10.17
N PHE A 36 6.96 -11.16 9.42
CA PHE A 36 5.63 -10.63 9.14
C PHE A 36 4.81 -11.54 8.21
N ASP A 37 3.51 -11.62 8.47
CA ASP A 37 2.53 -12.24 7.59
C ASP A 37 2.02 -11.26 6.54
N TRP A 38 1.93 -9.97 6.89
CA TRP A 38 1.76 -8.90 5.91
C TRP A 38 2.39 -7.60 6.37
N ARG A 39 2.81 -6.77 5.41
CA ARG A 39 3.41 -5.46 5.66
C ARG A 39 2.97 -4.47 4.58
N ILE A 40 2.62 -3.26 5.01
CA ILE A 40 2.30 -2.12 4.14
C ILE A 40 3.31 -1.03 4.46
N SER A 41 4.03 -0.60 3.45
CA SER A 41 5.13 0.36 3.59
C SER A 41 5.24 1.24 2.36
N MET A 42 5.90 2.37 2.50
CA MET A 42 6.40 3.17 1.40
C MET A 42 7.92 3.11 1.37
N ALA A 43 8.51 3.19 0.18
CA ALA A 43 9.96 3.27 0.01
C ALA A 43 10.31 4.34 -1.02
N ARG A 44 11.38 5.08 -0.74
CA ARG A 44 11.99 5.96 -1.74
C ARG A 44 13.09 5.20 -2.45
N VAL A 45 12.97 5.06 -3.77
CA VAL A 45 13.98 4.43 -4.63
C VAL A 45 14.75 5.54 -5.33
N GLU A 46 16.02 5.73 -4.94
CA GLU A 46 16.87 6.81 -5.45
C GLU A 46 17.74 6.39 -6.63
N GLU A 47 18.04 5.09 -6.74
CA GLU A 47 18.93 4.55 -7.76
C GLU A 47 18.37 3.24 -8.33
N ASN A 48 18.80 2.93 -9.55
CA ASN A 48 18.53 1.64 -10.18
C ASN A 48 19.14 0.51 -9.35
N GLY A 49 18.47 -0.63 -9.27
CA GLY A 49 19.04 -1.74 -8.54
C GLY A 49 18.09 -2.90 -8.28
N PRO A 50 18.63 -3.97 -7.67
CA PRO A 50 17.85 -5.13 -7.30
C PRO A 50 16.91 -4.79 -6.13
N PHE A 51 15.71 -5.37 -6.19
CA PHE A 51 14.81 -5.43 -5.04
C PHE A 51 15.23 -6.59 -4.12
N SER A 52 15.00 -6.43 -2.82
CA SER A 52 15.21 -7.53 -1.87
C SER A 52 14.24 -8.68 -2.15
N ILE A 53 14.76 -9.91 -2.07
CA ILE A 53 14.00 -11.15 -2.17
C ILE A 53 13.38 -11.46 -0.81
N PHE A 54 12.07 -11.73 -0.80
CA PHE A 54 11.29 -12.11 0.37
C PHE A 54 10.64 -13.48 0.13
N PRO A 55 11.29 -14.58 0.56
CA PRO A 55 10.80 -15.95 0.33
C PRO A 55 9.34 -16.16 0.74
N GLY A 56 8.53 -16.70 -0.18
CA GLY A 56 7.12 -17.01 0.07
C GLY A 56 6.19 -15.81 0.22
N MET A 57 6.61 -14.61 -0.18
CA MET A 57 5.78 -13.40 -0.12
C MET A 57 5.27 -13.02 -1.51
N ASP A 58 4.04 -12.56 -1.60
CA ASP A 58 3.50 -11.85 -2.75
C ASP A 58 3.58 -10.34 -2.51
N ARG A 59 3.89 -9.57 -3.55
CA ARG A 59 4.05 -8.11 -3.51
C ARG A 59 3.05 -7.45 -4.45
N THR A 60 2.54 -6.30 -4.04
CA THR A 60 1.87 -5.35 -4.92
C THR A 60 2.51 -3.98 -4.75
N LEU A 61 3.00 -3.41 -5.85
CA LEU A 61 3.66 -2.11 -5.86
C LEU A 61 2.85 -1.08 -6.65
N ALA A 62 2.80 0.16 -6.19
CA ALA A 62 2.28 1.29 -6.95
C ALA A 62 3.16 2.52 -6.74
N ILE A 63 3.42 3.31 -7.79
CA ILE A 63 4.20 4.54 -7.66
C ILE A 63 3.29 5.67 -7.16
N LEU A 64 3.68 6.26 -6.03
CA LEU A 64 3.02 7.40 -5.43
C LEU A 64 3.55 8.69 -6.05
N ASP A 65 4.88 8.85 -6.11
CA ASP A 65 5.53 10.05 -6.63
C ASP A 65 6.69 9.69 -7.56
N GLY A 66 6.93 10.53 -8.56
CA GLY A 66 7.98 10.36 -9.58
C GLY A 66 7.44 9.83 -10.92
N GLN A 67 8.33 9.63 -11.89
CA GLN A 67 7.98 9.38 -13.29
C GLN A 67 7.80 7.90 -13.65
N GLY A 68 7.76 7.02 -12.64
CA GLY A 68 7.59 5.58 -12.81
C GLY A 68 8.90 4.80 -12.78
N ILE A 69 8.77 3.48 -12.75
CA ILE A 69 9.90 2.54 -12.78
C ILE A 69 9.62 1.39 -13.75
N ASP A 70 10.67 0.89 -14.39
CA ASP A 70 10.66 -0.38 -15.10
C ASP A 70 11.08 -1.49 -14.13
N LEU A 71 10.17 -2.43 -13.86
CA LEU A 71 10.46 -3.62 -13.07
C LEU A 71 10.73 -4.79 -14.02
N SER A 72 11.97 -5.28 -14.02
CA SER A 72 12.33 -6.56 -14.62
C SER A 72 12.12 -7.65 -13.58
N ILE A 73 11.16 -8.55 -13.83
CA ILE A 73 10.73 -9.61 -12.90
C ILE A 73 11.02 -10.95 -13.56
N GLU A 74 11.81 -11.79 -12.90
CA GLU A 74 12.14 -13.11 -13.41
C GLU A 74 10.87 -13.95 -13.67
N GLY A 75 10.77 -14.51 -14.87
CA GLY A 75 9.60 -15.28 -15.31
C GLY A 75 8.39 -14.46 -15.77
N GLN A 76 8.38 -13.13 -15.60
CA GLN A 76 7.28 -12.26 -16.06
C GLN A 76 7.71 -11.18 -17.07
N GLY A 77 9.02 -10.93 -17.19
CA GLY A 77 9.57 -9.91 -18.09
C GLY A 77 9.59 -8.52 -17.46
N THR A 78 9.67 -7.49 -18.31
CA THR A 78 9.73 -6.10 -17.85
C THR A 78 8.36 -5.44 -17.93
N ALA A 79 7.93 -4.85 -16.82
CA ALA A 79 6.72 -4.04 -16.74
C ALA A 79 7.06 -2.63 -16.28
N ARG A 80 6.63 -1.62 -17.07
CA ARG A 80 6.66 -0.22 -16.62
C ARG A 80 5.48 0.04 -15.70
N ILE A 81 5.75 0.55 -14.52
CA ILE A 81 4.71 0.90 -13.55
C ILE A 81 4.72 2.39 -13.24
N TYR A 82 3.51 2.92 -13.13
CA TYR A 82 3.20 4.25 -12.64
C TYR A 82 2.34 4.10 -11.39
N SER A 83 1.23 4.82 -11.28
CA SER A 83 0.34 4.75 -10.13
C SER A 83 -0.59 3.54 -10.11
N ALA A 84 -0.74 2.82 -11.22
CA ALA A 84 -1.51 1.57 -11.26
C ALA A 84 -0.78 0.47 -10.47
N PRO A 85 -1.44 -0.22 -9.52
CA PRO A 85 -0.79 -1.29 -8.77
C PRO A 85 -0.39 -2.49 -9.65
N LEU A 86 0.82 -3.00 -9.47
CA LEU A 86 1.34 -4.22 -10.10
C LEU A 86 1.62 -5.28 -9.04
N ALA A 87 0.98 -6.45 -9.19
CA ALA A 87 1.23 -7.61 -8.34
C ALA A 87 2.31 -8.53 -8.95
N PHE A 88 3.22 -9.04 -8.12
CA PHE A 88 4.28 -9.97 -8.51
C PHE A 88 4.78 -10.79 -7.32
N ALA A 89 5.48 -11.89 -7.60
CA ALA A 89 6.09 -12.73 -6.59
C ALA A 89 7.28 -12.00 -5.93
N GLY A 90 7.28 -11.88 -4.60
CA GLY A 90 8.36 -11.25 -3.85
C GLY A 90 9.59 -12.12 -3.66
N ASP A 91 9.51 -13.39 -4.03
CA ASP A 91 10.54 -14.41 -3.88
C ASP A 91 11.28 -14.75 -5.17
N VAL A 92 11.12 -13.93 -6.23
CA VAL A 92 11.89 -14.04 -7.47
C VAL A 92 12.81 -12.83 -7.66
N PRO A 93 13.96 -12.99 -8.34
CA PRO A 93 14.82 -11.88 -8.72
C PRO A 93 14.02 -10.78 -9.44
N THR A 94 14.10 -9.57 -8.90
CA THR A 94 13.44 -8.38 -9.45
C THR A 94 14.40 -7.21 -9.39
N SER A 95 14.49 -6.41 -10.46
CA SER A 95 15.29 -5.19 -10.49
C SER A 95 14.48 -4.01 -11.01
N ALA A 96 14.69 -2.84 -10.41
CA ALA A 96 14.08 -1.59 -10.83
C ALA A 96 15.06 -0.74 -11.64
N SER A 97 14.56 -0.13 -12.71
CA SER A 97 15.19 0.99 -13.39
C SER A 97 14.25 2.20 -13.35
N LEU A 98 14.75 3.32 -12.84
CA LEU A 98 14.02 4.58 -12.76
C LEU A 98 13.81 5.14 -14.17
N VAL A 99 12.58 5.55 -14.48
CA VAL A 99 12.27 6.15 -15.78
C VAL A 99 12.92 7.54 -15.89
N ASP A 100 12.69 8.37 -14.88
CA ASP A 100 13.27 9.71 -14.77
C ASP A 100 13.27 10.16 -13.30
N GLY A 101 14.44 10.03 -12.67
CA GLY A 101 14.68 10.42 -11.28
C GLY A 101 14.05 9.51 -10.22
N PRO A 102 14.23 9.86 -8.93
CA PRO A 102 13.75 9.05 -7.82
C PRO A 102 12.23 8.91 -7.77
N VAL A 103 11.76 7.79 -7.25
CA VAL A 103 10.34 7.53 -7.00
C VAL A 103 10.06 7.25 -5.53
N THR A 104 8.82 7.48 -5.12
CA THR A 104 8.27 6.91 -3.89
C THR A 104 7.23 5.86 -4.27
N ASP A 105 7.38 4.63 -3.79
CA ASP A 105 6.42 3.56 -3.98
C ASP A 105 5.57 3.29 -2.74
N LEU A 106 4.39 2.72 -2.96
CA LEU A 106 3.59 1.99 -1.98
C LEU A 106 3.82 0.49 -2.25
N ASN A 107 4.24 -0.24 -1.21
CA ASN A 107 4.54 -1.65 -1.27
C ASN A 107 3.69 -2.41 -0.26
N VAL A 108 2.84 -3.30 -0.76
CA VAL A 108 2.01 -4.22 0.04
C VAL A 108 2.56 -5.62 -0.13
N MET A 109 2.86 -6.28 0.98
CA MET A 109 3.44 -7.62 1.00
C MET A 109 2.55 -8.55 1.83
N THR A 110 2.26 -9.75 1.34
CA THR A 110 1.49 -10.78 2.05
C THR A 110 2.18 -12.15 1.94
N ARG A 111 2.11 -12.95 2.99
CA ARG A 111 2.63 -14.32 3.00
C ARG A 111 1.71 -15.24 2.21
N ARG A 112 2.25 -15.80 1.13
CA ARG A 112 1.54 -16.72 0.24
C ARG A 112 1.03 -17.92 1.01
N GLY A 113 -0.18 -18.37 0.70
CA GLY A 113 -0.86 -19.46 1.39
C GLY A 113 -1.47 -19.09 2.75
N LYS A 114 -1.15 -17.91 3.32
CA LYS A 114 -1.85 -17.38 4.49
C LYS A 114 -2.78 -16.22 4.17
N PHE A 115 -2.30 -15.29 3.34
CA PHE A 115 -3.03 -14.09 2.97
C PHE A 115 -2.87 -13.78 1.48
N GLN A 116 -3.90 -13.17 0.91
CA GLN A 116 -3.85 -12.49 -0.38
C GLN A 116 -4.08 -11.00 -0.17
N ASN A 117 -3.55 -10.17 -1.06
CA ASN A 117 -3.86 -8.75 -1.08
C ASN A 117 -4.49 -8.31 -2.40
N ARG A 118 -5.32 -7.28 -2.32
CA ARG A 118 -5.79 -6.50 -3.47
C ARG A 118 -5.55 -5.02 -3.16
N VAL A 119 -4.92 -4.33 -4.11
CA VAL A 119 -4.70 -2.89 -4.02
C VAL A 119 -5.47 -2.23 -5.16
N THR A 120 -6.34 -1.28 -4.83
CA THR A 120 -7.14 -0.55 -5.80
C THR A 120 -6.89 0.94 -5.65
N ARG A 121 -6.43 1.57 -6.73
CA ARG A 121 -6.31 3.02 -6.81
C ARG A 121 -7.67 3.62 -7.17
N LEU A 122 -8.13 4.61 -6.40
CA LEU A 122 -9.38 5.31 -6.65
C LEU A 122 -9.12 6.82 -6.75
N GLU A 123 -9.70 7.42 -7.78
CA GLU A 123 -9.80 8.87 -7.92
C GLU A 123 -11.17 9.32 -7.45
N LEU A 124 -11.20 10.32 -6.56
CA LEU A 124 -12.41 10.81 -5.92
C LEU A 124 -12.53 12.31 -6.15
N SER A 125 -13.43 12.69 -7.07
CA SER A 125 -13.87 14.08 -7.25
C SER A 125 -15.32 14.29 -6.80
N ASN A 126 -16.06 13.20 -6.58
CA ASN A 126 -17.45 13.20 -6.14
C ASN A 126 -17.63 12.16 -5.02
N PRO A 127 -18.70 12.26 -4.22
CA PRO A 127 -19.01 11.27 -3.20
C PRO A 127 -19.10 9.86 -3.81
N ARG A 128 -18.58 8.87 -3.08
CA ARG A 128 -18.58 7.48 -3.51
C ARG A 128 -18.80 6.57 -2.33
N GLU A 129 -19.65 5.58 -2.51
CA GLU A 129 -19.80 4.48 -1.56
C GLU A 129 -18.93 3.30 -1.99
N ILE A 130 -18.24 2.69 -1.02
CA ILE A 130 -17.48 1.45 -1.24
C ILE A 130 -17.93 0.39 -0.24
N VAL A 131 -17.92 -0.87 -0.66
CA VAL A 131 -18.13 -2.00 0.25
C VAL A 131 -16.78 -2.63 0.56
N VAL A 132 -16.51 -2.87 1.84
CA VAL A 132 -15.27 -3.51 2.30
C VAL A 132 -15.63 -4.83 2.97
N MET A 133 -15.46 -5.93 2.24
CA MET A 133 -15.74 -7.28 2.76
C MET A 133 -14.55 -7.90 3.46
N SER A 134 -13.34 -7.41 3.18
CA SER A 134 -12.11 -7.93 3.77
C SER A 134 -12.10 -7.70 5.29
N PRO A 135 -11.69 -8.69 6.09
CA PRO A 135 -11.58 -8.52 7.55
C PRO A 135 -10.48 -7.52 7.92
N VAL A 136 -9.51 -7.30 7.03
CA VAL A 136 -8.46 -6.31 7.17
C VAL A 136 -8.44 -5.45 5.92
N ALA A 137 -8.69 -4.15 6.08
CA ALA A 137 -8.52 -3.17 5.02
C ALA A 137 -7.87 -1.89 5.53
N LEU A 138 -7.12 -1.24 4.64
CA LEU A 138 -6.53 0.06 4.90
C LEU A 138 -6.79 0.97 3.70
N MET A 139 -7.06 2.24 3.96
CA MET A 139 -7.19 3.27 2.93
C MET A 139 -6.11 4.31 3.15
N TYR A 140 -5.11 4.33 2.26
CA TYR A 140 -4.07 5.35 2.24
C TYR A 140 -4.52 6.53 1.37
N CYS A 141 -4.54 7.74 1.94
CA CYS A 141 -4.81 8.96 1.20
C CYS A 141 -3.51 9.50 0.59
N HIS A 142 -3.29 9.24 -0.70
CA HIS A 142 -2.07 9.67 -1.38
C HIS A 142 -2.08 11.17 -1.69
N ARG A 143 -3.23 11.72 -2.13
CA ARG A 143 -3.43 13.15 -2.40
C ARG A 143 -4.79 13.61 -1.92
N GLY A 144 -4.86 14.85 -1.46
CA GLY A 144 -6.12 15.51 -1.12
C GLY A 144 -6.59 15.21 0.31
N ARG A 145 -7.92 15.18 0.50
CA ARG A 145 -8.55 15.00 1.80
C ARG A 145 -9.97 14.48 1.65
N ILE A 146 -10.34 13.50 2.48
CA ILE A 146 -11.62 12.81 2.43
C ILE A 146 -12.23 12.77 3.83
N ALA A 147 -13.51 13.06 3.93
CA ALA A 147 -14.32 12.77 5.10
C ALA A 147 -14.99 11.40 4.94
N ILE A 148 -14.97 10.61 6.00
CA ILE A 148 -15.65 9.33 6.09
C ILE A 148 -16.86 9.53 6.99
N GLU A 149 -18.02 9.57 6.35
CA GLU A 149 -19.31 9.72 7.03
C GLU A 149 -19.65 8.43 7.77
N GLN A 150 -20.14 8.58 9.00
CA GLN A 150 -20.58 7.48 9.84
C GLN A 150 -21.88 7.90 10.52
N GLU A 151 -22.85 7.00 10.58
CA GLU A 151 -24.10 7.31 11.27
C GLU A 151 -23.85 7.60 12.75
N PHE A 152 -24.46 8.67 13.26
CA PHE A 152 -24.45 9.05 14.69
C PHE A 152 -23.09 9.41 15.30
N VAL A 153 -22.04 9.57 14.49
CA VAL A 153 -20.70 9.98 14.94
C VAL A 153 -20.13 11.06 14.01
N SER A 154 -19.20 11.86 14.54
CA SER A 154 -18.51 12.86 13.73
C SER A 154 -17.72 12.20 12.60
N PRO A 155 -17.68 12.81 11.40
CA PRO A 155 -16.92 12.27 10.28
C PRO A 155 -15.44 12.11 10.64
N VAL A 156 -14.83 11.04 10.14
CA VAL A 156 -13.38 10.85 10.24
C VAL A 156 -12.74 11.45 9.00
N GLU A 157 -12.00 12.55 9.17
CA GLU A 157 -11.20 13.11 8.09
C GLU A 157 -9.87 12.35 7.94
N VAL A 158 -9.54 11.99 6.71
CA VAL A 158 -8.29 11.38 6.29
C VAL A 158 -7.61 12.35 5.32
N SER A 159 -6.50 12.92 5.75
CA SER A 159 -5.73 13.87 4.94
C SER A 159 -4.61 13.18 4.17
N GLU A 160 -4.02 13.89 3.21
CA GLU A 160 -2.84 13.47 2.47
C GLU A 160 -1.74 12.90 3.39
N GLY A 161 -1.23 11.72 3.01
CA GLY A 161 -0.23 10.97 3.75
C GLY A 161 -0.78 10.13 4.90
N GLU A 162 -2.06 10.25 5.25
CA GLU A 162 -2.68 9.49 6.35
C GLU A 162 -3.31 8.18 5.86
N THR A 163 -3.46 7.23 6.78
CA THR A 163 -4.07 5.93 6.50
C THR A 163 -5.22 5.69 7.48
N LEU A 164 -6.38 5.31 6.96
CA LEU A 164 -7.47 4.79 7.78
C LEU A 164 -7.43 3.25 7.79
N PHE A 165 -7.35 2.66 8.98
CA PHE A 165 -7.59 1.24 9.16
C PHE A 165 -9.10 0.99 9.24
N ILE A 166 -9.59 0.11 8.38
CA ILE A 166 -10.99 -0.19 8.15
C ILE A 166 -11.24 -1.66 8.51
N GLU A 167 -12.16 -1.88 9.45
CA GLU A 167 -12.74 -3.20 9.69
C GLU A 167 -13.79 -3.48 8.62
N ALA A 168 -14.27 -4.72 8.48
CA ALA A 168 -15.27 -5.04 7.47
C ALA A 168 -16.51 -4.12 7.57
N MET A 169 -16.84 -3.46 6.46
CA MET A 169 -18.00 -2.56 6.30
C MET A 169 -18.89 -3.11 5.18
N PRO A 170 -19.65 -4.20 5.44
CA PRO A 170 -20.48 -4.85 4.43
C PRO A 170 -21.67 -3.98 3.98
N ASN A 171 -22.09 -3.05 4.83
CA ASN A 171 -23.20 -2.13 4.56
C ASN A 171 -22.76 -0.83 3.85
N GLY A 172 -21.52 -0.78 3.38
CA GLY A 172 -20.97 0.40 2.72
C GLY A 172 -20.18 1.33 3.65
N LEU A 173 -19.28 2.09 3.03
CA LEU A 173 -18.49 3.16 3.60
C LEU A 173 -18.57 4.36 2.66
N ALA A 174 -19.17 5.46 3.12
CA ALA A 174 -19.32 6.67 2.33
C ALA A 174 -18.01 7.48 2.36
N LEU A 175 -17.43 7.68 1.18
CA LEU A 175 -16.24 8.50 0.97
C LEU A 175 -16.68 9.85 0.41
N GLN A 176 -16.53 10.91 1.20
CA GLN A 176 -16.83 12.28 0.81
C GLN A 176 -15.52 13.04 0.54
N PRO A 177 -15.08 13.24 -0.72
CA PRO A 177 -13.90 14.05 -0.99
C PRO A 177 -14.16 15.50 -0.57
N LEU A 178 -13.30 16.05 0.30
CA LEU A 178 -13.25 17.47 0.65
C LEU A 178 -12.41 18.28 -0.34
N SER A 179 -11.62 17.58 -1.15
CA SER A 179 -10.91 18.05 -2.35
C SER A 179 -10.77 16.89 -3.33
N PRO A 180 -10.45 17.12 -4.62
CA PRO A 180 -10.02 16.03 -5.51
C PRO A 180 -8.92 15.22 -4.82
N SER A 181 -9.11 13.90 -4.76
CA SER A 181 -8.28 13.03 -3.95
C SER A 181 -7.93 11.74 -4.68
N THR A 182 -6.70 11.28 -4.51
CA THR A 182 -6.26 9.95 -4.95
C THR A 182 -6.04 9.09 -3.71
N ILE A 183 -6.65 7.92 -3.67
CA ILE A 183 -6.47 6.96 -2.58
C ILE A 183 -6.07 5.58 -3.09
N PHE A 184 -5.49 4.80 -2.18
CA PHE A 184 -5.25 3.37 -2.36
C PHE A 184 -6.02 2.61 -1.30
N LEU A 185 -7.03 1.86 -1.74
CA LEU A 185 -7.72 0.87 -0.91
C LEU A 185 -6.91 -0.44 -0.96
N ILE A 186 -6.50 -0.91 0.21
CA ILE A 186 -5.67 -2.10 0.40
C ILE A 186 -6.50 -3.10 1.19
N GLU A 187 -6.84 -4.22 0.58
CA GLU A 187 -7.60 -5.30 1.20
C GLU A 187 -6.71 -6.51 1.40
N ILE A 188 -6.64 -7.05 2.62
CA ILE A 188 -5.87 -8.24 2.97
C ILE A 188 -6.81 -9.34 3.43
N VAL A 189 -6.90 -10.41 2.64
CA VAL A 189 -7.87 -11.50 2.82
C VAL A 189 -7.12 -12.75 3.28
N PRO A 190 -7.53 -13.41 4.38
CA PRO A 190 -7.01 -14.72 4.74
C PRO A 190 -7.32 -15.73 3.64
N VAL A 191 -6.34 -16.54 3.27
CA VAL A 191 -6.59 -17.73 2.44
C VAL A 191 -7.27 -18.74 3.34
N GLN A 192 -8.53 -19.07 3.05
CA GLN A 192 -9.21 -20.17 3.74
C GLN A 192 -8.45 -21.46 3.42
N GLY A 193 -8.07 -22.20 4.45
CA GLY A 193 -7.49 -23.53 4.26
C GLY A 193 -8.47 -24.40 3.49
N THR A 194 -8.00 -25.00 2.40
CA THR A 194 -8.69 -26.10 1.72
C THR A 194 -8.88 -27.29 2.65
#